data_AF-A0A7S2WCT4-F1
#
_entry.id   AF-A0A7S2WCT4-F1
#
_cell.length_a   1.000
_cell.length_b   1.000
_cell.length_c   1.000
_cell.angle_alpha   90.00
_cell.angle_beta   90.00
_cell.angle_gamma   90.00
#
_symmetry.space_group_name_H-M   'P 1'
#
loop_
_entity.id
_entity.type
_entity.pdbx_description
1 polymer ?
#
loop_
_entity_poly.entity_id
_entity_poly.type
_entity_poly.pdbx_seq_one_letter_code
_entity_poly.pdbx_strand_id
1 'polypeptide(L)'
;MDNVLATVMHATKCAVKNMMKTPHGALTFRRDMFVDVPINTDRIAIQQSRQQLIDTNLMQHNRKRYNYHYRLNELVMVKVYEPTKMQEKLHGPYPIRELRTNGTIRV
;
A
#
# COMPACT_ATOMS: atom_id res chain seq x y z
N MET A 1 2.09 21.19 -23.54
CA MET A 1 2.42 20.60 -22.22
C MET A 1 1.20 20.54 -21.30
N ASP A 2 0.23 21.46 -21.45
CA ASP A 2 -0.85 21.66 -20.46
C ASP A 2 -1.91 20.54 -20.39
N ASN A 3 -2.05 19.69 -21.41
CA ASN A 3 -3.02 18.59 -21.41
C ASN A 3 -2.47 17.24 -20.92
N VAL A 4 -1.17 17.15 -20.61
CA VAL A 4 -0.52 15.85 -20.28
C VAL A 4 -1.13 15.24 -19.02
N LEU A 5 -1.36 16.05 -17.98
CA LEU A 5 -1.97 15.57 -16.74
C LEU A 5 -3.38 15.04 -16.96
N ALA A 6 -4.20 15.75 -17.74
CA ALA A 6 -5.56 15.33 -18.07
C ALA A 6 -5.57 13.99 -18.82
N THR A 7 -4.70 13.84 -19.82
CA THR A 7 -4.55 12.60 -20.59
C THR A 7 -4.07 11.43 -19.72
N VAL A 8 -3.11 11.65 -18.83
CA VAL A 8 -2.62 10.62 -17.91
C VAL A 8 -3.70 10.20 -16.92
N MET A 9 -4.47 11.15 -16.39
CA MET A 9 -5.60 10.85 -15.50
C MET A 9 -6.67 10.02 -16.22
N HIS A 10 -6.98 10.34 -17.49
CA HIS A 10 -7.89 9.56 -18.30
C HIS A 10 -7.37 8.14 -18.55
N ALA A 11 -6.13 8.00 -19.02
CA ALA A 11 -5.49 6.71 -19.27
C ALA A 11 -5.46 5.81 -18.02
N THR A 12 -5.17 6.39 -16.84
CA THR A 12 -5.15 5.65 -15.57
C THR A 12 -6.52 5.10 -15.19
N LYS A 13 -7.60 5.82 -15.52
CA LYS A 13 -8.99 5.39 -15.25
C LYS A 13 -9.44 4.28 -16.21
N CYS A 14 -8.98 4.33 -17.47
CA CYS A 14 -9.30 3.34 -18.50
C CYS A 14 -8.45 2.06 -18.40
N ALA A 15 -7.29 2.10 -17.72
CA ALA A 15 -6.41 0.95 -17.59
C ALA A 15 -7.07 -0.21 -16.80
N VAL A 16 -7.07 -1.40 -17.40
CA VAL A 16 -7.57 -2.63 -16.76
C VAL A 16 -6.63 -3.04 -15.64
N LYS A 17 -7.17 -3.28 -14.45
CA LYS A 17 -6.39 -3.75 -13.30
C LYS A 17 -6.43 -5.27 -13.21
N ASN A 18 -5.27 -5.90 -13.02
CA ASN A 18 -5.17 -7.36 -12.91
C ASN A 18 -6.04 -7.98 -11.79
N MET A 19 -6.19 -7.27 -10.67
CA MET A 19 -6.96 -7.75 -9.52
C MET A 19 -8.47 -7.82 -9.77
N MET A 20 -9.04 -6.87 -10.52
CA MET A 20 -10.48 -6.78 -10.76
C MET A 20 -10.88 -7.16 -12.18
N LYS A 21 -9.91 -7.25 -13.09
CA LYS A 21 -10.09 -7.45 -14.55
C LYS A 21 -10.99 -6.40 -15.22
N THR A 22 -11.18 -5.26 -14.55
CA THR A 22 -12.01 -4.14 -15.01
C THR A 22 -11.26 -2.81 -14.86
N PRO A 23 -11.55 -1.81 -15.70
CA PRO A 23 -11.09 -0.43 -15.48
C PRO A 23 -11.71 0.19 -14.22
N HIS A 24 -10.95 1.03 -13.51
CA HIS A 24 -11.47 1.72 -12.32
C HIS A 24 -12.61 2.67 -12.67
N GLY A 25 -12.49 3.43 -13.76
CA GLY A 25 -13.54 4.34 -14.19
C GLY A 25 -14.85 3.61 -14.51
N ALA A 26 -14.73 2.46 -15.19
CA ALA A 26 -15.88 1.62 -15.52
C ALA A 26 -16.62 1.08 -14.30
N LEU A 27 -15.88 0.62 -13.29
CA LEU A 27 -16.47 0.08 -12.05
C LEU A 27 -17.20 1.15 -11.20
N THR A 28 -16.68 2.39 -11.22
CA THR A 28 -17.24 3.52 -10.48
C THR A 28 -18.49 4.07 -11.17
N PHE A 29 -18.41 4.33 -12.49
CA PHE A 29 -19.48 4.98 -13.24
C PHE A 29 -20.46 4.00 -13.89
N ARG A 30 -20.24 2.68 -13.77
CA ARG A 30 -21.06 1.61 -14.38
C ARG A 30 -21.25 1.75 -15.90
N ARG A 31 -20.29 2.37 -16.58
CA ARG A 31 -20.27 2.58 -18.03
C ARG A 31 -18.86 2.39 -18.56
N ASP A 32 -18.72 2.04 -19.83
CA ASP A 32 -17.41 2.00 -20.47
C ASP A 32 -16.79 3.41 -20.54
N MET A 33 -15.46 3.47 -20.50
CA MET A 33 -14.74 4.75 -20.47
C MET A 33 -14.41 5.29 -21.86
N PHE A 34 -14.50 4.48 -22.90
CA PHE A 34 -14.31 4.90 -24.29
C PHE A 34 -15.64 4.99 -25.04
N VAL A 35 -16.59 4.12 -24.72
CA VAL A 35 -17.90 4.05 -25.37
C VAL A 35 -19.00 4.28 -24.34
N ASP A 36 -20.09 4.95 -24.72
CA ASP A 36 -21.22 5.19 -23.82
C ASP A 36 -22.15 3.95 -23.73
N VAL A 37 -21.58 2.85 -23.23
CA VAL A 37 -22.29 1.57 -23.06
C VAL A 37 -22.28 1.20 -21.57
N PRO A 38 -23.43 0.78 -20.99
CA PRO A 38 -23.47 0.34 -19.60
C PRO A 38 -22.64 -0.94 -19.41
N ILE A 39 -21.91 -1.01 -18.29
CA ILE A 39 -21.15 -2.20 -17.91
C ILE A 39 -21.82 -2.86 -16.71
N ASN A 40 -22.33 -4.08 -16.91
CA ASN A 40 -22.86 -4.91 -15.84
C ASN A 40 -21.74 -5.82 -15.32
N THR A 41 -21.24 -5.52 -14.12
CA THR A 41 -20.18 -6.30 -13.46
C THR A 41 -20.70 -6.92 -12.16
N ASP A 42 -20.36 -8.19 -11.94
CA ASP A 42 -20.60 -8.84 -10.65
C ASP A 42 -19.60 -8.33 -9.60
N ARG A 43 -20.06 -7.41 -8.76
CA ARG A 43 -19.23 -6.79 -7.72
C ARG A 43 -18.85 -7.79 -6.63
N ILE A 44 -19.68 -8.81 -6.39
CA ILE A 44 -19.44 -9.80 -5.34
C ILE A 44 -18.28 -10.69 -5.77
N ALA A 45 -18.30 -11.20 -7.01
CA ALA A 45 -17.19 -11.98 -7.56
C ALA A 45 -15.87 -11.18 -7.60
N ILE A 46 -15.92 -9.90 -7.98
CA ILE A 46 -14.75 -9.01 -7.96
C ILE A 46 -14.21 -8.84 -6.54
N GLN A 47 -15.09 -8.62 -5.56
CA GLN A 47 -14.70 -8.46 -4.16
C GLN A 47 -14.05 -9.73 -3.59
N GLN A 48 -14.62 -10.91 -3.89
CA GLN A 48 -14.06 -12.20 -3.46
C GLN A 48 -12.67 -12.43 -4.07
N SER A 49 -12.51 -12.20 -5.37
CA SER A 49 -11.23 -12.35 -6.07
C SER A 49 -10.17 -11.41 -5.50
N ARG A 50 -10.56 -10.16 -5.20
CA ARG A 50 -9.71 -9.18 -4.52
C ARG A 50 -9.31 -9.65 -3.13
N GLN A 51 -10.24 -10.20 -2.36
CA GLN A 51 -9.96 -10.66 -1.00
C GLN A 51 -8.92 -11.79 -1.00
N GLN A 52 -9.06 -12.77 -1.90
CA GLN A 52 -8.08 -13.85 -2.07
C GLN A 52 -6.67 -13.32 -2.38
N LEU A 53 -6.56 -12.32 -3.25
CA LEU A 53 -5.28 -11.65 -3.55
C LEU A 53 -4.71 -10.89 -2.33
N ILE A 54 -5.56 -10.24 -1.54
CA ILE A 54 -5.14 -9.57 -0.31
C ILE A 54 -4.61 -10.59 0.69
N ASP A 55 -5.33 -11.69 0.90
CA ASP A 55 -4.98 -12.71 1.88
C ASP A 55 -3.67 -13.41 1.50
N THR A 56 -3.49 -13.75 0.22
CA THR A 56 -2.24 -14.33 -0.29
C THR A 56 -1.05 -13.39 -0.11
N ASN A 57 -1.22 -12.10 -0.41
CA ASN A 57 -0.17 -11.10 -0.17
C ASN A 57 0.12 -10.95 1.34
N LEU A 58 -0.91 -10.92 2.18
CA LEU A 58 -0.76 -10.84 3.63
C LEU A 58 0.02 -12.03 4.18
N MET A 59 -0.27 -13.24 3.70
CA MET A 59 0.50 -14.44 4.04
C MET A 59 1.97 -14.32 3.64
N GLN A 60 2.26 -13.86 2.41
CA GLN A 60 3.63 -13.66 1.95
C GLN A 60 4.38 -12.60 2.77
N HIS A 61 3.72 -11.49 3.10
CA HIS A 61 4.30 -10.44 3.94
C HIS A 61 4.55 -10.92 5.38
N ASN A 62 3.60 -11.65 5.96
CA ASN A 62 3.75 -12.23 7.30
C ASN A 62 4.89 -13.25 7.35
N ARG A 63 5.09 -14.05 6.30
CA ARG A 63 6.22 -14.99 6.19
C ARG A 63 7.59 -14.30 6.16
N LYS A 64 7.65 -13.05 5.66
CA LYS A 64 8.89 -12.26 5.63
C LYS A 64 9.15 -11.47 6.92
N ARG A 65 8.19 -11.42 7.86
CA ARG A 65 8.37 -10.67 9.11
C ARG A 65 9.35 -11.40 10.02
N TYR A 66 10.29 -10.64 10.57
CA TYR A 66 11.11 -11.11 11.68
C TYR A 66 10.25 -11.25 12.92
N ASN A 67 10.39 -12.37 13.63
CA ASN A 67 9.71 -12.61 14.89
C ASN A 67 10.46 -11.90 16.02
N TYR A 68 10.29 -10.59 16.10
CA TYR A 68 10.80 -9.78 17.21
C TYR A 68 9.72 -8.83 17.70
N HIS A 69 9.45 -8.91 19.00
CA HIS A 69 8.46 -8.10 19.68
C HIS A 69 9.15 -7.16 20.64
N TYR A 70 9.08 -5.86 20.35
CA TYR A 70 9.60 -4.80 21.20
C TYR A 70 8.95 -4.80 22.58
N ARG A 71 9.74 -4.50 23.61
CA ARG A 71 9.27 -4.37 25.00
C ARG A 71 9.44 -2.94 25.51
N LEU A 72 8.61 -2.57 26.49
CA LEU A 72 8.76 -1.28 27.18
C LEU A 72 10.14 -1.20 27.86
N ASN A 73 10.75 -0.02 27.87
CA ASN A 73 12.07 0.26 28.42
C ASN A 73 13.26 -0.45 27.73
N GLU A 74 13.01 -1.17 26.64
CA GLU A 74 14.09 -1.72 25.82
C GLU A 74 14.85 -0.61 25.09
N LEU A 75 16.16 -0.77 24.94
CA LEU A 75 17.02 0.21 24.28
C LEU A 75 17.08 -0.07 22.78
N VAL A 76 16.71 0.93 21.98
CA VAL A 76 16.75 0.84 20.51
C VAL A 76 17.59 1.94 19.90
N MET A 77 18.21 1.64 18.77
CA MET A 77 18.89 2.61 17.92
C MET A 77 17.96 3.08 16.81
N VAL A 78 17.94 4.38 16.54
CA VAL A 78 17.13 4.97 15.49
C VAL A 78 18.02 5.25 14.28
N LYS A 79 17.54 4.88 13.09
CA LYS A 79 18.25 5.16 11.84
C LYS A 79 18.16 6.65 11.52
N VAL A 80 19.31 7.27 11.25
CA VAL A 80 19.39 8.65 10.79
C VAL A 80 18.81 8.76 9.38
N TYR A 81 17.93 9.74 9.14
CA TYR A 81 17.40 10.04 7.82
C TYR A 81 18.45 10.80 7.01
N GLU A 82 18.79 10.29 5.81
CA GLU A 82 19.76 10.89 4.87
C GLU A 82 21.11 11.28 5.51
N PRO A 83 21.90 10.30 6.02
CA PRO A 83 23.23 10.60 6.55
C PRO A 83 24.20 11.03 5.43
N THR A 84 25.07 11.99 5.74
CA THR A 84 26.15 12.41 4.83
C THR A 84 27.22 11.31 4.73
N LYS A 85 28.09 11.37 3.70
CA LYS A 85 29.18 10.41 3.50
C LYS A 85 30.04 10.28 4.79
N MET A 86 30.28 9.04 5.22
CA MET A 86 31.00 8.67 6.45
C MET A 86 30.32 9.08 7.77
N GLN A 87 29.11 9.62 7.76
CA GLN A 87 28.36 9.89 8.99
C GLN A 87 27.80 8.59 9.58
N GLU A 88 27.66 8.56 10.90
CA GLU A 88 27.02 7.47 11.61
C GLU A 88 25.56 7.31 11.16
N LYS A 89 25.17 6.07 10.86
CA LYS A 89 23.84 5.75 10.30
C LYS A 89 22.77 5.54 11.37
N LEU A 90 23.19 5.40 12.61
CA LEU A 90 22.37 5.07 13.78
C LEU A 90 22.67 6.10 14.87
N HIS A 91 21.65 6.44 15.67
CA HIS A 91 21.83 7.28 16.85
C HIS A 91 20.97 6.72 18.00
N GLY A 92 21.43 6.95 19.23
CA GLY A 92 20.89 6.32 20.44
C GLY A 92 21.94 5.45 21.13
N PRO A 93 21.60 4.82 22.26
CA PRO A 93 20.32 4.14 22.47
C PRO A 93 19.25 4.97 23.19
N TYR A 94 18.00 4.82 22.77
CA TYR A 94 16.84 5.43 23.42
C TYR A 94 15.91 4.35 24.00
N PRO A 95 15.33 4.56 25.20
CA PRO A 95 14.40 3.60 25.81
C PRO A 95 12.99 3.74 25.22
N ILE A 96 12.36 2.61 24.87
CA ILE A 96 10.98 2.59 24.38
C ILE A 96 10.01 3.03 25.48
N ARG A 97 9.25 4.11 25.22
CA ARG A 97 8.25 4.69 26.13
C ARG A 97 6.84 4.14 25.93
N GLU A 98 6.48 3.83 24.68
CA GLU A 98 5.12 3.42 24.31
C GLU A 98 5.17 2.39 23.17
N LEU A 99 4.38 1.33 23.30
CA LEU A 99 4.17 0.32 22.25
C LEU A 99 2.77 0.48 21.68
N ARG A 100 2.65 0.54 20.35
CA ARG A 100 1.36 0.59 19.65
C ARG A 100 1.09 -0.71 18.90
N THR A 101 -0.20 -1.07 18.82
CA THR A 101 -0.67 -2.30 18.18
C THR A 101 -0.42 -2.36 16.67
N ASN A 102 -0.21 -1.20 16.02
CA ASN A 102 0.12 -1.10 14.60
C ASN A 102 1.62 -1.35 14.28
N GLY A 103 2.42 -1.75 15.27
CA GLY A 103 3.86 -2.02 15.09
C GLY A 103 4.74 -0.77 15.12
N THR A 104 4.21 0.37 15.56
CA THR A 104 5.01 1.57 15.82
C THR A 104 5.39 1.65 17.30
N ILE A 105 6.57 2.20 17.56
CA ILE A 105 7.09 2.43 18.91
C ILE A 105 7.37 3.92 19.08
N ARG A 106 7.24 4.40 20.31
CA ARG A 106 7.67 5.74 20.71
C ARG A 106 8.90 5.61 21.60
N VAL A 107 9.96 6.30 21.23
CA VAL A 107 11.22 6.38 21.98
C VAL A 107 11.38 7.77 22.58
#